data_AF-A0A1U7WLE1-F1
#
_entry.id   AF-A0A1U7WLE1-F1
#
_cell.length_a   1.000
_cell.length_b   1.000
_cell.length_c   1.000
_cell.angle_alpha   90.00
_cell.angle_beta   90.00
_cell.angle_gamma   90.00
#
_symmetry.space_group_name_H-M   'P 1'
#
loop_
_entity.id
_entity.type
_entity.pdbx_description
1 polymer ?
#
loop_
_entity_poly.entity_id
_entity_poly.type
_entity_poly.pdbx_seq_one_letter_code
_entity_poly.pdbx_strand_id
1 'polypeptide(L)'
;MNYMQMYARMIPHLLKFSQFDKNHKSFGNVFNKFDIQWQISPHQTGSTDCGAFLIKFAELLMIGKDVQQFQPEDIKDFRKELAANLWAHGEWKRNSGYDTPPENVGDDYESENETFCPKEL
;
A
#
# COMPACT_ATOMS: atom_id res chain seq x y z
N MET A 1 -21.82 -3.61 4.01
CA MET A 1 -21.56 -4.25 2.70
C MET A 1 -21.78 -3.33 1.48
N ASN A 2 -21.80 -1.98 1.65
CA ASN A 2 -22.04 -1.00 0.57
C ASN A 2 -20.72 -0.36 0.05
N TYR A 3 -19.74 -0.17 0.92
CA TYR A 3 -18.46 0.49 0.60
C TYR A 3 -17.70 -0.16 -0.56
N MET A 4 -17.67 -1.49 -0.65
CA MET A 4 -17.00 -2.24 -1.74
C MET A 4 -17.58 -1.91 -3.12
N GLN A 5 -18.91 -1.79 -3.22
CA GLN A 5 -19.56 -1.42 -4.47
C GLN A 5 -19.28 0.05 -4.83
N MET A 6 -19.19 0.91 -3.81
CA MET A 6 -18.84 2.32 -3.97
C MET A 6 -17.40 2.46 -4.49
N TYR A 7 -16.44 1.78 -3.88
CA TYR A 7 -15.04 1.75 -4.34
C TYR A 7 -14.92 1.17 -5.75
N ALA A 8 -15.59 0.05 -6.04
CA ALA A 8 -15.55 -0.58 -7.36
C ALA A 8 -16.08 0.34 -8.47
N ARG A 9 -16.98 1.26 -8.14
CA ARG A 9 -17.48 2.30 -9.04
C ARG A 9 -16.58 3.54 -9.09
N MET A 10 -15.99 3.95 -7.96
CA MET A 10 -15.15 5.15 -7.88
C MET A 10 -13.76 4.98 -8.49
N ILE A 11 -13.13 3.82 -8.32
CA ILE A 11 -11.75 3.58 -8.80
C ILE A 11 -11.59 3.90 -10.29
N PRO A 12 -12.46 3.44 -11.21
CA PRO A 12 -12.42 3.83 -12.62
C PRO A 12 -12.35 5.35 -12.85
N HIS A 13 -13.13 6.13 -12.10
CA HIS A 13 -13.16 7.58 -12.21
C HIS A 13 -11.88 8.23 -11.69
N LEU A 14 -11.33 7.73 -10.59
CA LEU A 14 -10.06 8.20 -10.03
C LEU A 14 -8.89 7.94 -10.98
N LEU A 15 -8.84 6.75 -11.59
CA LEU A 15 -7.82 6.39 -12.59
C LEU A 15 -7.90 7.25 -13.84
N LYS A 16 -9.12 7.61 -14.28
CA LYS A 16 -9.30 8.57 -15.38
C LYS A 16 -8.80 9.96 -15.00
N PHE A 17 -9.14 10.43 -13.79
CA PHE A 17 -8.74 11.75 -13.33
C PHE A 17 -7.20 11.87 -13.25
N SER A 18 -6.53 10.82 -12.80
CA SER A 18 -5.06 10.76 -12.77
C SER A 18 -4.41 10.51 -14.15
N GLN A 19 -5.21 10.41 -15.22
CA GLN A 19 -4.74 10.14 -16.59
C GLN A 19 -3.90 8.85 -16.66
N PHE A 20 -4.27 7.85 -15.86
CA PHE A 20 -3.52 6.61 -15.68
C PHE A 20 -3.26 5.89 -17.02
N ASP A 21 -4.22 5.94 -17.93
CA ASP A 21 -4.17 5.36 -19.27
C ASP A 21 -3.06 5.94 -20.17
N LYS A 22 -2.67 7.20 -19.96
CA LYS A 22 -1.59 7.83 -20.73
C LYS A 22 -0.25 7.14 -20.50
N ASN A 23 -0.04 6.65 -19.27
CA ASN A 23 1.19 6.01 -18.84
C ASN A 23 1.09 4.47 -18.88
N HIS A 24 -0.12 3.91 -19.00
CA HIS A 24 -0.38 2.47 -18.93
C HIS A 24 -1.32 2.02 -20.06
N LYS A 25 -0.88 2.15 -21.31
CA LYS A 25 -1.67 1.83 -22.52
C LYS A 25 -2.16 0.37 -22.59
N SER A 26 -1.57 -0.54 -21.82
CA SER A 26 -1.98 -1.95 -21.72
C SER A 26 -3.21 -2.15 -20.83
N PHE A 27 -3.55 -1.17 -19.99
CA PHE A 27 -4.75 -1.21 -19.17
C PHE A 27 -5.94 -0.87 -20.08
N GLY A 28 -6.79 -1.87 -20.37
CA GLY A 28 -7.86 -1.80 -21.37
C GLY A 28 -8.95 -0.75 -21.09
N ASN A 29 -10.23 -1.14 -21.16
CA ASN A 29 -11.31 -0.17 -20.97
C ASN A 29 -11.39 0.30 -19.50
N VAL A 30 -10.87 1.51 -19.22
CA VAL A 30 -10.74 2.14 -17.88
C VAL A 30 -12.08 2.25 -17.13
N PHE A 31 -13.20 2.08 -17.82
CA PHE A 31 -14.56 2.22 -17.26
C PHE A 31 -15.17 0.93 -16.71
N ASN A 32 -14.51 -0.21 -16.88
CA ASN A 32 -15.01 -1.45 -16.33
C ASN A 32 -14.96 -1.41 -14.79
N LYS A 33 -16.05 -1.85 -14.16
CA LYS A 33 -16.10 -2.01 -12.71
C LYS A 33 -15.01 -2.99 -12.28
N PHE A 34 -14.21 -2.61 -11.29
CA PHE A 34 -13.23 -3.51 -10.70
C PHE A 34 -13.94 -4.64 -9.94
N ASP A 35 -13.46 -5.86 -10.11
CA ASP A 35 -13.80 -6.94 -9.18
C ASP A 35 -12.97 -6.76 -7.92
N ILE A 36 -13.59 -6.22 -6.87
CA ILE A 36 -12.95 -6.04 -5.57
C ILE A 36 -13.35 -7.21 -4.69
N GLN A 37 -12.36 -7.96 -4.25
CA GLN A 37 -12.54 -9.07 -3.32
C GLN A 37 -12.04 -8.67 -1.94
N TRP A 38 -12.85 -8.98 -0.92
CA TRP A 38 -12.42 -8.80 0.46
C TRP A 38 -11.53 -9.98 0.83
N GLN A 39 -10.24 -9.71 1.06
CA GLN A 39 -9.33 -10.73 1.51
C GLN A 39 -9.48 -10.93 3.02
N ILE A 40 -9.83 -12.16 3.42
CA ILE A 40 -9.74 -12.56 4.82
C ILE A 40 -8.26 -12.72 5.13
N SER A 41 -7.75 -11.90 6.04
CA SER A 41 -6.34 -11.89 6.41
C SER A 41 -6.16 -11.96 7.93
N PRO A 42 -5.04 -12.53 8.40
CA PRO A 42 -4.64 -12.46 9.79
C PRO A 42 -4.66 -11.01 10.30
N HIS A 43 -5.08 -10.82 11.54
CA HIS A 43 -5.08 -9.53 12.20
C HIS A 43 -3.74 -9.30 12.88
N GLN A 44 -3.17 -8.10 12.74
CA GLN A 44 -2.00 -7.71 13.53
C GLN A 44 -2.39 -7.61 15.01
N THR A 45 -1.53 -8.10 15.90
CA THR A 45 -1.76 -8.02 17.35
C THR A 45 -1.15 -6.76 17.97
N GLY A 46 -0.10 -6.20 17.34
CA GLY A 46 0.55 -4.95 17.75
C GLY A 46 0.11 -3.75 16.91
N SER A 47 0.33 -2.53 17.43
CA SER A 47 -0.02 -1.28 16.74
C SER A 47 1.02 -0.84 15.69
N THR A 48 2.21 -1.45 15.68
CA THR A 48 3.36 -0.98 14.88
C THR A 48 3.68 -1.85 13.67
N ASP A 49 3.02 -2.99 13.51
CA ASP A 49 3.43 -4.01 12.53
C ASP A 49 2.69 -3.90 11.19
N CYS A 50 1.82 -2.90 11.01
CA CYS A 50 0.94 -2.78 9.85
C CYS A 50 1.72 -2.73 8.52
N GLY A 51 2.84 -2.02 8.49
CA GLY A 51 3.71 -1.96 7.32
C GLY A 51 4.35 -3.30 6.97
N ALA A 52 4.77 -4.07 7.97
CA ALA A 52 5.34 -5.40 7.76
C ALA A 52 4.28 -6.38 7.28
N PHE A 53 3.08 -6.38 7.87
CA PHE A 53 1.96 -7.19 7.38
C PHE A 53 1.58 -6.84 5.94
N LEU A 54 1.50 -5.55 5.60
CA LEU A 54 1.20 -5.10 4.23
C LEU A 54 2.20 -5.64 3.21
N ILE A 55 3.51 -5.51 3.51
CA ILE A 55 4.57 -6.01 2.62
C ILE A 55 4.47 -7.53 2.47
N LYS A 56 4.25 -8.26 3.57
CA LYS A 56 4.15 -9.72 3.52
C LYS A 56 2.94 -10.19 2.73
N PHE A 57 1.79 -9.54 2.90
CA PHE A 57 0.59 -9.87 2.14
C PHE A 57 0.76 -9.55 0.66
N ALA A 58 1.40 -8.43 0.31
CA ALA A 58 1.74 -8.13 -1.08
C ALA A 58 2.64 -9.22 -1.67
N GLU A 59 3.69 -9.65 -0.95
CA GLU A 59 4.57 -10.75 -1.37
C GLU A 59 3.77 -12.03 -1.67
N LEU A 60 2.93 -12.46 -0.72
CA LEU A 60 2.12 -13.69 -0.85
C LEU A 60 1.15 -13.60 -2.04
N LEU A 61 0.46 -12.48 -2.20
CA LEU A 61 -0.46 -12.26 -3.32
C LEU A 61 0.26 -12.26 -4.67
N MET A 62 1.45 -11.65 -4.76
CA MET A 62 2.24 -11.63 -5.99
C MET A 62 2.67 -13.03 -6.44
N ILE A 63 2.94 -13.94 -5.49
CA ILE A 63 3.32 -15.33 -5.79
C ILE A 63 2.14 -16.30 -5.77
N GLY A 64 0.90 -15.79 -5.69
CA GLY A 64 -0.33 -16.60 -5.72
C GLY A 64 -0.54 -17.48 -4.48
N LYS A 65 0.06 -17.13 -3.34
CA LYS A 65 -0.14 -17.82 -2.06
C LYS A 65 -1.24 -17.14 -1.23
N ASP A 66 -1.91 -17.94 -0.41
CA ASP A 66 -2.93 -17.44 0.52
C ASP A 66 -2.25 -16.67 1.66
N VAL A 67 -2.73 -15.44 1.90
CA VAL A 67 -2.26 -14.58 2.99
C VAL A 67 -2.50 -15.20 4.38
N GLN A 68 -3.46 -16.12 4.51
CA GLN A 68 -3.72 -16.86 5.75
C GLN A 68 -2.62 -17.85 6.11
N GLN A 69 -1.67 -18.13 5.21
CA GLN A 69 -0.50 -18.96 5.53
C GLN A 69 0.48 -18.26 6.48
N PHE A 70 0.42 -16.94 6.56
CA PHE A 70 1.25 -16.16 7.47
C PHE A 70 0.51 -15.92 8.78
N GLN A 71 1.07 -16.32 9.91
CA GLN A 71 0.42 -16.14 11.20
C GLN A 71 1.00 -14.93 11.95
N PRO A 72 0.23 -14.29 12.85
CA PRO A 72 0.73 -13.15 13.61
C PRO A 72 2.02 -13.43 14.40
N GLU A 73 2.27 -14.68 14.79
CA GLU A 73 3.47 -15.11 15.50
C GLU A 73 4.74 -15.02 14.63
N ASP A 74 4.59 -15.19 13.31
CA ASP A 74 5.69 -15.17 12.33
C ASP A 74 6.21 -13.74 12.09
N ILE A 75 5.46 -12.71 12.49
CA ILE A 75 5.79 -11.30 12.25
C ILE A 75 7.13 -10.90 12.86
N LYS A 76 7.50 -11.50 13.99
CA LYS A 76 8.71 -11.13 14.72
C LYS A 76 9.96 -11.45 13.89
N ASP A 77 9.99 -12.61 13.26
CA ASP A 77 11.13 -13.03 12.46
C ASP A 77 11.10 -12.37 11.09
N PHE A 78 9.93 -12.24 10.48
CA PHE A 78 9.78 -11.48 9.24
C PHE A 78 10.23 -10.01 9.39
N ARG A 79 9.89 -9.34 10.49
CA ARG A 79 10.32 -7.95 10.74
C ARG A 79 11.84 -7.81 10.83
N LYS A 80 12.54 -8.79 11.42
CA LYS A 80 14.01 -8.79 11.48
C LYS A 80 14.60 -8.96 10.07
N GLU A 81 14.06 -9.89 9.30
CA GLU A 81 14.46 -10.11 7.91
C GLU A 81 14.25 -8.86 7.07
N LEU A 82 13.07 -8.25 7.16
CA LEU A 82 12.74 -7.01 6.47
C LEU A 82 13.70 -5.88 6.87
N ALA A 83 13.97 -5.69 8.17
CA ALA A 83 14.90 -4.67 8.64
C ALA A 83 16.33 -4.91 8.11
N ALA A 84 16.81 -6.15 8.10
CA ALA A 84 18.11 -6.50 7.56
C ALA A 84 18.19 -6.21 6.04
N ASN A 85 17.16 -6.58 5.28
CA ASN A 85 17.09 -6.32 3.84
C ASN A 85 17.03 -4.82 3.52
N LEU A 86 16.22 -4.05 4.26
CA LEU A 86 16.14 -2.60 4.11
C LEU A 86 17.48 -1.93 4.44
N TRP A 87 18.15 -2.38 5.51
CA TRP A 87 19.49 -1.90 5.86
C TRP A 87 20.50 -2.18 4.76
N ALA A 88 20.58 -3.44 4.28
CA ALA A 88 21.51 -3.82 3.21
C ALA A 88 21.25 -3.01 1.92
N HIS A 89 19.97 -2.78 1.60
CA HIS A 89 19.59 -1.95 0.45
C HIS A 89 19.99 -0.48 0.63
N GLY A 90 19.82 0.08 1.83
CA GLY A 90 20.26 1.44 2.16
C GLY A 90 21.78 1.60 2.05
N GLU A 91 22.54 0.64 2.58
CA GLU A 91 24.00 0.58 2.45
C GLU A 91 24.44 0.50 0.99
N TRP A 92 23.80 -0.36 0.20
CA TRP A 92 24.07 -0.45 -1.24
C TRP A 92 23.78 0.88 -1.95
N LYS A 93 22.66 1.55 -1.65
CA LYS A 93 22.34 2.87 -2.23
C LYS A 93 23.41 3.90 -1.91
N ARG A 94 23.84 3.97 -0.64
CA ARG A 94 24.91 4.88 -0.20
C ARG A 94 26.23 4.63 -0.94
N ASN A 95 26.60 3.36 -1.12
CA ASN A 95 27.90 2.99 -1.69
C ASN A 95 27.92 3.01 -3.23
N SER A 96 26.77 2.87 -3.88
CA SER A 96 26.64 2.87 -5.35
C SER A 96 26.60 4.26 -5.97
N GLY A 97 26.56 5.32 -5.15
CA GLY A 97 26.40 6.69 -5.64
C GLY A 97 25.03 6.92 -6.27
N TYR A 98 24.00 6.18 -5.82
CA TYR A 98 22.63 6.42 -6.27
C TYR A 98 22.23 7.82 -5.82
N ASP A 99 22.18 8.77 -6.75
CA ASP A 99 21.65 10.10 -6.50
C ASP A 99 20.21 9.94 -6.02
N THR A 100 20.01 10.10 -4.71
CA THR A 100 18.68 10.35 -4.19
C THR A 100 18.37 11.76 -4.64
N PRO A 101 17.37 11.97 -5.53
CA PRO A 101 16.97 13.33 -5.86
C PRO A 101 16.70 14.06 -4.54
N PRO A 102 17.08 15.35 -4.41
CA PRO A 102 16.70 16.11 -3.23
C PRO A 102 15.21 15.90 -2.98
N GLU A 103 14.84 15.58 -1.73
CA GLU A 103 13.44 15.52 -1.34
C GLU A 103 12.79 16.80 -1.85
N ASN A 104 11.84 16.67 -2.79
CA ASN A 104 11.00 17.79 -3.16
C ASN A 104 10.27 18.16 -1.86
N VAL A 105 10.68 19.27 -1.24
CA VAL A 105 9.92 19.91 -0.19
C VAL A 105 8.58 20.29 -0.81
N GLY A 106 7.57 19.43 -0.69
CA GLY A 106 6.22 19.71 -1.16
C GLY A 106 5.62 18.77 -2.20
N ASP A 107 5.64 17.46 -1.95
CA ASP A 107 4.49 16.60 -2.30
C ASP A 107 3.94 15.87 -1.06
N ASP A 108 4.34 16.32 0.13
CA ASP A 108 3.59 16.02 1.35
C ASP A 108 2.22 16.65 1.13
N TYR A 109 1.20 15.82 1.01
CA TYR A 109 -0.21 16.22 1.04
C TYR A 109 -0.34 17.42 1.97
N GLU A 110 -0.59 18.60 1.41
CA GLU A 110 -0.90 19.77 2.22
C GLU A 110 -1.98 19.32 3.18
N SER A 111 -1.64 19.37 4.46
CA SER A 111 -2.56 19.21 5.56
C SER A 111 -3.48 20.42 5.64
N GLU A 112 -4.01 20.87 4.50
CA GLU A 112 -5.14 21.78 4.46
C GLU A 112 -6.41 20.94 4.42
N ASN A 113 -6.69 20.33 5.56
CA ASN A 113 -8.03 20.21 6.11
C ASN A 113 -7.88 19.72 7.56
N GLU A 114 -7.59 20.65 8.47
CA GLU A 114 -8.14 20.58 9.82
C GLU A 114 -9.68 20.59 9.69
N THR A 115 -10.29 19.48 9.26
CA THR A 115 -11.70 19.24 9.54
C THR A 115 -11.79 18.95 11.02
N PHE A 116 -11.98 20.03 11.77
CA PHE A 116 -12.42 20.08 13.14
C PHE A 116 -13.54 19.05 13.35
N CYS A 117 -13.24 17.91 13.98
CA CYS A 117 -14.29 17.05 14.51
C CYS A 117 -15.07 17.89 15.53
N PRO A 118 -16.38 18.13 15.35
CA PRO A 118 -17.17 18.75 16.40
C PRO A 118 -17.12 17.81 17.61
N LYS A 119 -16.54 18.29 18.71
CA LYS A 119 -16.85 17.73 20.01
C LYS A 119 -18.28 18.12 20.29
N GLU A 120 -19.20 17.17 20.17
CA GLU A 120 -20.35 16.95 21.06
C GLU A 120 -21.34 15.96 20.44
N LEU A 121 -21.54 14.83 21.13
CA LEU A 121 -22.83 14.36 21.67
C LEU A 121 -22.54 13.36 22.80
#